data_AF-A0A6B2Z4C6-F1
#
_entry.id   AF-A0A6B2Z4C6-F1
#
_cell.length_a   1.000
_cell.length_b   1.000
_cell.length_c   1.000
_cell.angle_alpha   90.00
_cell.angle_beta   90.00
_cell.angle_gamma   90.00
#
_symmetry.space_group_name_H-M   'P 1'
#
loop_
_entity.id
_entity.type
_entity.pdbx_description
1 polymer ?
#
loop_
_entity_poly.entity_id
_entity_poly.type
_entity_poly.pdbx_seq_one_letter_code
_entity_poly.pdbx_strand_id
1 'polypeptide(L)'
;MSAADLTRLAGDLDEMQRHLDTQVRRMDAVVDRIESGWRGEAAKGYRALHRGAAEDAVRIREILKVLETAMRMGRDGFTEQELDVLQAMRSVRSNVDVAAEARHLSEGPQPHSRINDL
;
A
#
# COMPACT_ATOMS: atom_id res chain seq x y z
N MET A 1 22.46 -10.65 -13.70
CA MET A 1 21.01 -10.99 -13.64
C MET A 1 20.49 -11.05 -15.05
N SER A 2 19.61 -12.01 -15.37
CA SER A 2 18.96 -12.06 -16.68
C SER A 2 17.68 -11.23 -16.70
N ALA A 3 17.18 -10.89 -17.90
CA ALA A 3 15.87 -10.24 -18.09
C ALA A 3 14.71 -11.04 -17.44
N ALA A 4 14.82 -12.37 -17.45
CA ALA A 4 13.85 -13.26 -16.79
C ALA A 4 13.88 -13.14 -15.26
N ASP A 5 15.07 -12.94 -14.66
CA ASP A 5 15.20 -12.75 -13.22
C ASP A 5 14.62 -11.42 -12.74
N LEU A 6 14.82 -10.35 -13.53
CA LEU A 6 14.23 -9.03 -13.25
C LEU A 6 12.70 -9.04 -13.37
N THR A 7 12.18 -9.77 -14.37
CA THR A 7 10.72 -9.93 -14.54
C THR A 7 10.11 -10.69 -13.36
N ARG A 8 10.78 -11.75 -12.88
CA ARG A 8 10.35 -12.49 -11.69
C ARG A 8 10.34 -11.60 -10.46
N LEU A 9 11.42 -10.88 -10.21
CA LEU A 9 11.53 -9.98 -9.06
C LEU A 9 10.46 -8.88 -9.08
N ALA A 10 10.15 -8.31 -10.24
CA ALA A 10 9.05 -7.36 -10.37
C ALA A 10 7.69 -8.00 -10.00
N GLY A 11 7.46 -9.25 -10.39
CA GLY A 11 6.28 -10.02 -9.95
C GLY A 11 6.23 -10.25 -8.44
N ASP A 12 7.37 -10.59 -7.83
CA ASP A 12 7.47 -10.80 -6.39
C ASP A 12 7.18 -9.49 -5.61
N LEU A 13 7.64 -8.34 -6.13
CA LEU A 13 7.36 -7.02 -5.56
C LEU A 13 5.86 -6.66 -5.64
N ASP A 14 5.19 -6.97 -6.73
CA ASP A 14 3.74 -6.81 -6.90
C ASP A 14 2.94 -7.74 -5.96
N GLU A 15 3.39 -8.98 -5.77
CA GLU A 15 2.78 -9.89 -4.80
C GLU A 15 2.92 -9.39 -3.35
N MET A 16 4.08 -8.86 -2.98
CA MET A 16 4.28 -8.26 -1.65
C MET A 16 3.37 -7.05 -1.41
N GLN A 17 3.14 -6.21 -2.44
CA GLN A 17 2.19 -5.09 -2.32
C GLN A 17 0.79 -5.59 -1.98
N ARG A 18 0.28 -6.61 -2.70
CA ARG A 18 -1.03 -7.23 -2.42
C ARG A 18 -1.09 -7.88 -1.04
N HIS A 19 0.01 -8.50 -0.61
CA HIS A 19 0.10 -9.13 0.70
C HIS A 19 -0.04 -8.10 1.82
N LEU A 20 0.67 -6.97 1.73
CA LEU A 20 0.58 -5.89 2.71
C LEU A 20 -0.85 -5.32 2.82
N ASP A 21 -1.51 -5.06 1.67
CA ASP A 21 -2.90 -4.58 1.64
C ASP A 21 -3.86 -5.57 2.33
N THR A 22 -3.65 -6.87 2.10
CA THR A 22 -4.46 -7.94 2.73
C THR A 22 -4.25 -8.00 4.24
N GLN A 23 -3.01 -7.83 4.71
CA GLN A 23 -2.68 -7.88 6.12
C GLN A 23 -3.26 -6.68 6.90
N VAL A 24 -3.23 -5.48 6.31
CA VAL A 24 -3.89 -4.30 6.90
C VAL A 24 -5.39 -4.56 7.06
N ARG A 25 -6.08 -4.97 6.00
CA ARG A 25 -7.53 -5.27 6.05
C ARG A 25 -7.89 -6.38 7.04
N ARG A 26 -7.02 -7.38 7.19
CA ARG A 26 -7.20 -8.45 8.19
C ARG A 26 -7.13 -7.91 9.62
N MET A 27 -6.27 -6.94 9.88
CA MET A 27 -6.17 -6.31 11.20
C MET A 27 -7.46 -5.55 11.55
N ASP A 28 -8.13 -4.90 10.60
CA ASP A 28 -9.45 -4.28 10.85
C ASP A 28 -10.51 -5.31 11.22
N ALA A 29 -10.61 -6.40 10.47
CA ALA A 29 -11.61 -7.45 10.74
C ALA A 29 -11.43 -8.12 12.13
N VAL A 30 -10.22 -8.06 12.71
CA VAL A 30 -9.96 -8.51 14.07
C VAL A 30 -10.52 -7.52 15.10
N VAL A 31 -10.45 -6.22 14.85
CA VAL A 31 -11.05 -5.18 15.71
C VAL A 31 -12.56 -5.37 15.76
N ASP A 32 -13.21 -5.42 14.60
CA ASP A 32 -14.67 -5.53 14.49
C ASP A 32 -15.21 -6.75 15.24
N ARG A 33 -14.45 -7.85 15.24
CA ARG A 33 -14.82 -9.10 15.93
C ARG A 33 -14.62 -9.02 17.45
N ILE A 34 -13.72 -8.16 17.92
CA ILE A 34 -13.34 -8.02 19.35
C ILE A 34 -14.00 -6.80 20.01
N GLU A 35 -14.66 -5.91 19.25
CA GLU A 35 -15.33 -4.69 19.74
C GLU A 35 -16.33 -4.91 20.89
N SER A 36 -16.85 -6.12 21.07
CA SER A 36 -17.69 -6.47 22.22
C SER A 36 -16.93 -6.63 23.55
N GLY A 37 -15.63 -6.97 23.50
CA GLY A 37 -14.80 -7.26 24.69
C GLY A 37 -13.80 -6.16 25.05
N TRP A 38 -13.38 -5.33 24.10
CA TRP A 38 -12.41 -4.25 24.34
C TRP A 38 -13.12 -2.90 24.28
N ARG A 39 -13.82 -2.51 25.35
CA ARG A 39 -14.37 -1.15 25.48
C ARG A 39 -13.36 -0.22 26.17
N GLY A 40 -13.29 1.02 25.70
CA GLY A 40 -12.50 2.09 26.32
C GLY A 40 -11.08 2.24 25.76
N GLU A 41 -10.09 2.28 26.63
CA GLU A 41 -8.70 2.65 26.30
C GLU A 41 -7.96 1.61 25.45
N ALA A 42 -8.24 0.32 25.64
CA ALA A 42 -7.64 -0.74 24.83
C ALA A 42 -8.03 -0.63 23.34
N ALA A 43 -9.30 -0.29 23.06
CA ALA A 43 -9.78 -0.08 21.69
C ALA A 43 -9.09 1.12 21.02
N LYS A 44 -8.90 2.21 21.78
CA LYS A 44 -8.20 3.41 21.29
C LYS A 44 -6.73 3.12 21.01
N GLY A 45 -6.05 2.43 21.92
CA GLY A 45 -4.65 2.02 21.76
C GLY A 45 -4.46 1.13 20.53
N TYR A 46 -5.34 0.14 20.33
CA TYR A 46 -5.28 -0.70 19.15
C TYR A 46 -5.55 0.09 17.86
N ARG A 47 -6.57 0.96 17.81
CA ARG A 47 -6.85 1.79 16.64
C ARG A 47 -5.68 2.72 16.28
N ALA A 48 -4.94 3.21 17.27
CA ALA A 48 -3.72 3.99 17.03
C ALA A 48 -2.60 3.12 16.42
N LEU A 49 -2.37 1.93 16.98
CA LEU A 49 -1.38 0.98 16.46
C LEU A 49 -1.71 0.54 15.02
N HIS A 50 -2.97 0.21 14.77
CA HIS A 50 -3.44 -0.20 13.45
C HIS A 50 -3.20 0.90 12.41
N ARG A 51 -3.55 2.16 12.72
CA ARG A 51 -3.31 3.29 11.83
C ARG A 51 -1.83 3.46 11.50
N GLY A 52 -0.95 3.35 12.51
CA GLY A 52 0.49 3.37 12.29
C GLY A 52 0.96 2.23 11.37
N ALA A 53 0.46 1.01 11.58
CA ALA A 53 0.77 -0.13 10.73
C ALA A 53 0.26 0.03 9.29
N ALA A 54 -0.93 0.63 9.11
CA ALA A 54 -1.47 0.96 7.78
C ALA A 54 -0.63 2.02 7.07
N GLU A 55 -0.21 3.07 7.78
CA GLU A 55 0.71 4.09 7.24
C GLU A 55 2.08 3.50 6.86
N ASP A 56 2.61 2.58 7.67
CA ASP A 56 3.83 1.83 7.34
C ASP A 56 3.67 0.96 6.09
N ALA A 57 2.55 0.23 5.99
CA ALA A 57 2.25 -0.58 4.82
C ALA A 57 2.15 0.26 3.54
N VAL A 58 1.50 1.43 3.59
CA VAL A 58 1.46 2.39 2.47
C VAL A 58 2.87 2.84 2.09
N ARG A 59 3.69 3.24 3.07
CA ARG A 59 5.07 3.69 2.79
C ARG A 59 5.90 2.60 2.14
N ILE A 60 5.79 1.36 2.60
CA ILE A 60 6.49 0.21 2.03
C ILE A 60 5.98 -0.05 0.61
N ARG A 61 4.66 -0.07 0.39
CA ARG A 61 4.05 -0.25 -0.94
C ARG A 61 4.59 0.78 -1.95
N GLU A 62 4.69 2.05 -1.57
CA GLU A 62 5.24 3.08 -2.45
C GLU A 62 6.74 2.88 -2.76
N ILE A 63 7.53 2.33 -1.82
CA ILE A 63 8.90 1.90 -2.11
C ILE A 63 8.90 0.77 -3.14
N LEU A 64 8.07 -0.25 -2.91
CA LEU A 64 8.00 -1.44 -3.76
C LEU A 64 7.59 -1.10 -5.20
N LYS A 65 6.65 -0.17 -5.41
CA LYS A 65 6.27 0.32 -6.76
C LYS A 65 7.43 0.93 -7.54
N VAL A 66 8.24 1.75 -6.86
CA VAL A 66 9.41 2.39 -7.49
C VAL A 66 10.45 1.33 -7.85
N LEU A 67 10.68 0.36 -6.95
CA LEU A 67 11.60 -0.75 -7.20
C LEU A 67 11.10 -1.64 -8.34
N GLU A 68 9.82 -1.97 -8.37
CA GLU A 68 9.20 -2.78 -9.44
C GLU A 68 9.39 -2.10 -10.79
N THR A 69 9.08 -0.81 -10.86
CA THR A 69 9.23 -0.03 -12.09
C THR A 69 10.69 0.00 -12.54
N ALA A 70 11.63 0.23 -11.62
CA ALA A 70 13.06 0.18 -11.91
C ALA A 70 13.51 -1.19 -12.44
N MET A 71 13.00 -2.30 -11.89
CA MET A 71 13.33 -3.65 -12.36
C MET A 71 12.72 -3.94 -13.75
N ARG A 72 11.50 -3.46 -14.03
CA ARG A 72 10.87 -3.59 -15.36
C ARG A 72 11.65 -2.82 -16.44
N MET A 73 12.14 -1.63 -16.10
CA MET A 73 12.95 -0.79 -17.01
C MET A 73 14.37 -1.35 -17.17
N GLY A 74 14.95 -1.90 -16.09
CA GLY A 74 16.25 -2.56 -16.15
C GLY A 74 16.27 -3.86 -16.97
N ARG A 75 15.10 -4.39 -17.39
CA ARG A 75 14.99 -5.63 -18.18
C ARG A 75 15.73 -5.54 -19.52
N ASP A 76 15.62 -4.39 -20.18
CA ASP A 76 16.17 -4.17 -21.53
C ASP A 76 17.46 -3.32 -21.51
N GLY A 77 17.95 -2.98 -20.31
CA GLY A 77 19.05 -2.03 -20.08
C GLY A 77 18.54 -0.59 -20.02
N PHE A 78 18.93 0.18 -18.98
CA PHE A 78 18.40 1.52 -18.77
C PHE A 78 18.77 2.48 -19.91
N THR A 79 17.75 3.07 -20.55
CA THR A 79 17.87 4.24 -21.42
C THR A 79 17.84 5.55 -20.61
N GLU A 80 18.33 6.66 -21.18
CA GLU A 80 18.25 7.98 -20.52
C GLU A 80 16.81 8.37 -20.18
N GLN A 81 15.88 8.08 -21.09
CA GLN A 81 14.46 8.38 -20.95
C GLN A 81 13.80 7.59 -19.81
N GLU A 82 14.29 6.38 -19.54
CA GLU A 82 13.88 5.56 -18.40
C GLU A 82 14.41 6.12 -17.07
N LEU A 83 15.63 6.66 -17.03
CA LEU A 83 16.16 7.29 -15.82
C LEU A 83 15.34 8.53 -15.42
N ASP A 84 14.89 9.31 -16.39
CA ASP A 84 14.01 10.47 -16.17
C ASP A 84 12.65 10.04 -15.60
N VAL A 85 12.06 8.97 -16.13
CA VAL A 85 10.80 8.40 -15.60
C VAL A 85 10.96 7.92 -14.16
N LEU A 86 12.11 7.32 -13.80
CA LEU A 86 12.38 6.93 -12.41
C LEU A 86 12.58 8.12 -11.46
N GLN A 87 13.17 9.22 -11.94
CA GLN A 87 13.26 10.45 -11.15
C GLN A 87 11.88 11.09 -10.95
N ALA A 88 11.07 11.15 -12.02
CA ALA A 88 9.70 11.64 -11.95
C ALA A 88 8.85 10.81 -10.98
N MET A 89 8.92 9.47 -11.04
CA MET A 89 8.21 8.59 -10.11
C MET A 89 8.64 8.79 -8.65
N ARG A 90 9.95 8.94 -8.38
CA ARG A 90 10.43 9.25 -7.03
C ARG A 90 9.89 10.59 -6.51
N SER A 91 9.74 11.56 -7.39
CA SER A 91 9.17 12.87 -7.07
C SER A 91 7.65 12.82 -6.86
N VAL A 92 6.92 11.99 -7.61
CA VAL A 92 5.49 11.76 -7.39
C VAL A 92 5.24 11.05 -6.05
N ARG A 93 6.10 10.08 -5.70
CA ARG A 93 6.04 9.38 -4.40
C ARG A 93 6.14 10.34 -3.21
N SER A 94 6.93 11.42 -3.30
CA SER A 94 7.02 12.38 -2.18
C SER A 94 5.71 13.12 -1.91
N ASN A 95 4.76 13.09 -2.84
CA ASN A 95 3.48 13.78 -2.74
C ASN A 95 2.32 12.88 -2.30
N VAL A 96 2.57 11.60 -2.01
CA VAL A 96 1.51 10.69 -1.53
C VAL A 96 1.11 11.06 -0.11
N ASP A 97 -0.17 11.36 0.10
CA ASP A 97 -0.74 11.51 1.45
C ASP A 97 -0.91 10.11 2.07
N VAL A 98 0.12 9.71 2.81
CA VAL A 98 0.19 8.41 3.49
C VAL A 98 -0.98 8.22 4.45
N ALA A 99 -1.40 9.27 5.15
CA ALA A 99 -2.47 9.18 6.14
C ALA A 99 -3.86 9.05 5.48
N ALA A 100 -4.05 9.65 4.30
CA ALA A 100 -5.27 9.45 3.51
C ALA A 100 -5.34 8.05 2.91
N GLU A 101 -4.25 7.56 2.31
CA GLU A 101 -4.21 6.23 1.71
C GLU A 101 -4.34 5.12 2.78
N ALA A 102 -3.72 5.30 3.94
CA ALA A 102 -3.85 4.38 5.06
C ALA A 102 -5.31 4.28 5.54
N ARG A 103 -6.02 5.41 5.65
CA ARG A 103 -7.45 5.41 5.97
C ARG A 103 -8.28 4.65 4.94
N HIS A 104 -8.04 4.88 3.65
CA HIS A 104 -8.76 4.18 2.59
C HIS A 104 -8.50 2.66 2.60
N LEU A 105 -7.27 2.24 2.93
CA LEU A 105 -6.95 0.82 3.09
C LEU A 105 -7.66 0.19 4.29
N SER A 106 -7.79 0.94 5.39
CA SER A 106 -8.43 0.47 6.63
C SER A 106 -9.97 0.48 6.57
N GLU A 107 -10.57 1.46 5.90
CA GLU A 107 -12.04 1.59 5.83
C GLU A 107 -12.68 0.62 4.83
N GLY A 108 -11.89 -0.01 3.96
CA GLY A 108 -12.40 -0.80 2.83
C GLY A 108 -13.14 0.06 1.78
N PRO A 109 -13.61 -0.52 0.66
CA PRO A 109 -14.38 0.25 -0.31
C PRO A 109 -15.65 0.81 0.36
N GLN A 110 -15.73 2.14 0.44
CA GLN A 110 -16.91 2.79 1.02
C GLN A 110 -18.16 2.38 0.22
N PRO A 111 -19.24 1.90 0.88
CA PRO A 111 -20.49 1.71 0.17
C PRO A 111 -20.97 3.06 -0.31
N HIS A 112 -21.00 3.26 -1.63
CA HIS A 112 -21.67 4.40 -2.23
C HIS A 112 -23.14 4.37 -1.76
N SER A 113 -23.48 5.22 -0.80
CA SER A 113 -24.85 5.37 -0.32
C SER A 113 -25.69 5.92 -1.46
N ARG A 114 -26.52 5.06 -2.08
CA ARG A 114 -27.59 5.41 -3.03
C ARG A 114 -28.76 6.14 -2.32
N ILE A 115 -28.47 7.11 -1.47
CA ILE A 115 -29.49 7.83 -0.68
C ILE A 115 -29.76 9.23 -1.29
N ASN A 116 -29.04 9.63 -2.34
CA ASN A 116 -29.29 10.89 -3.06
C ASN A 116 -30.06 10.73 -4.39
N ASP A 117 -30.62 9.56 -4.68
CA ASP A 117 -31.44 9.31 -5.89
C ASP A 117 -32.94 9.09 -5.54
N LEU A 118 -33.50 9.88 -4.61
CA LEU A 118 -34.95 9.95 -4.36
C LEU A 118 -35.44 11.39 -4.24
#